data_AF-A0A2E1X0N7-F1
#
_entry.id   AF-A0A2E1X0N7-F1
#
_cell.length_a   1.000
_cell.length_b   1.000
_cell.length_c   1.000
_cell.angle_alpha   90.00
_cell.angle_beta   90.00
_cell.angle_gamma   90.00
#
_symmetry.space_group_name_H-M   'P 1'
#
loop_
_entity.id
_entity.type
_entity.pdbx_description
1 polymer ?
#
loop_
_entity_poly.entity_id
_entity_poly.type
_entity_poly.pdbx_seq_one_letter_code
_entity_poly.pdbx_strand_id
1 'polypeptide(L)'
;MSFLGSIRRWYRRWGLYRRARTILREIFQQPDRLQGTSLKPSHFGRCDIVEVDQSESEIRSIIFQILRHPRPHPFSRQYHLVAERWKISLPEGKPERCGSVNLSRLRGRDGEPPGSFP
;
A
#
# COMPACT_ATOMS: atom_id res chain seq x y z
N MET A 1 -17.94 15.68 -21.91
CA MET A 1 -17.91 14.38 -21.20
C MET A 1 -19.08 14.33 -20.22
N SER A 2 -19.96 13.32 -20.30
CA SER A 2 -21.20 13.25 -19.51
C SER A 2 -20.95 12.96 -18.02
N PHE A 3 -21.52 13.80 -17.16
CA PHE A 3 -21.46 13.74 -15.68
C PHE A 3 -21.89 12.37 -15.11
N LEU A 4 -22.89 11.73 -15.73
CA LEU A 4 -23.38 10.39 -15.38
C LEU A 4 -22.32 9.29 -15.62
N GLY A 5 -21.50 9.44 -16.66
CA GLY A 5 -20.39 8.53 -16.95
C GLY A 5 -19.24 8.64 -15.93
N SER A 6 -19.06 9.80 -15.30
CA SER A 6 -18.06 10.00 -14.25
C SER A 6 -18.52 9.40 -12.91
N ILE A 7 -19.80 9.56 -12.56
CA ILE A 7 -20.40 8.95 -11.37
C ILE A 7 -20.36 7.42 -11.45
N ARG A 8 -20.78 6.85 -12.59
CA ARG A 8 -20.76 5.38 -12.78
C ARG A 8 -19.35 4.79 -12.74
N ARG A 9 -18.34 5.51 -13.26
CA ARG A 9 -16.92 5.11 -13.14
C ARG A 9 -16.44 5.16 -11.68
N TRP A 10 -16.85 6.18 -10.93
CA TRP A 10 -16.51 6.32 -9.52
C TRP A 10 -17.11 5.21 -8.65
N TYR A 11 -18.40 4.90 -8.82
CA TYR A 11 -19.05 3.78 -8.11
C TYR A 11 -18.41 2.43 -8.42
N ARG A 12 -18.11 2.16 -9.70
CA ARG A 12 -17.40 0.92 -10.10
C ARG A 12 -16.03 0.81 -9.43
N ARG A 13 -15.27 1.92 -9.41
CA ARG A 13 -13.97 1.99 -8.75
C ARG A 13 -14.06 1.76 -7.25
N TRP A 14 -15.12 2.23 -6.60
CA TRP A 14 -15.34 2.06 -5.18
C TRP A 14 -15.69 0.60 -4.80
N GLY A 15 -16.54 -0.05 -5.60
CA GLY A 15 -16.83 -1.47 -5.47
C GLY A 15 -15.58 -2.34 -5.64
N LEU A 16 -14.75 -2.02 -6.63
CA LEU A 16 -13.46 -2.69 -6.87
C LEU A 16 -12.51 -2.52 -5.68
N TYR A 17 -12.39 -1.30 -5.16
CA TYR A 17 -11.54 -1.00 -4.01
C TYR A 17 -11.95 -1.78 -2.76
N ARG A 18 -13.26 -1.87 -2.49
CA ARG A 18 -13.80 -2.66 -1.37
C ARG A 18 -13.45 -4.14 -1.51
N ARG A 19 -13.63 -4.73 -2.69
CA ARG A 19 -13.28 -6.12 -2.97
C ARG A 19 -11.78 -6.37 -2.78
N ALA A 20 -10.94 -5.52 -3.37
CA ALA A 20 -9.49 -5.59 -3.20
C ALA A 20 -9.07 -5.49 -1.73
N ARG A 21 -9.72 -4.63 -0.94
CA ARG A 21 -9.45 -4.49 0.50
C ARG A 21 -9.85 -5.74 1.29
N THR A 22 -10.95 -6.41 0.92
CA THR A 22 -11.35 -7.70 1.52
C THR A 22 -10.31 -8.78 1.24
N ILE A 23 -9.91 -8.94 -0.03
CA ILE A 23 -8.89 -9.93 -0.43
C ILE A 23 -7.57 -9.66 0.30
N LEU A 24 -7.15 -8.39 0.33
CA LEU A 24 -5.93 -8.01 1.02
C LEU A 24 -6.00 -8.32 2.52
N ARG A 25 -7.17 -8.14 3.16
CA ARG A 25 -7.37 -8.49 4.56
C ARG A 25 -7.19 -10.00 4.79
N GLU A 26 -7.79 -10.82 3.94
CA GLU A 26 -7.68 -12.29 4.03
C GLU A 26 -6.25 -12.77 3.88
N ILE A 27 -5.48 -12.19 2.95
CA ILE A 27 -4.06 -12.49 2.78
C ILE A 27 -3.27 -12.11 4.03
N PHE A 28 -3.54 -10.95 4.63
CA PHE A 28 -2.87 -10.52 5.85
C PHE A 28 -3.24 -11.36 7.08
N GLN A 29 -4.36 -12.08 7.03
CA GLN A 29 -4.79 -13.03 8.07
C GLN A 29 -4.15 -14.42 7.92
N GLN A 30 -3.43 -14.68 6.82
CA GLN A 30 -2.74 -15.94 6.54
C GLN A 30 -1.22 -15.76 6.71
N PRO A 31 -0.62 -16.12 7.87
CA PRO A 31 0.82 -15.91 8.12
C PRO A 31 1.73 -16.54 7.06
N ASP A 32 1.36 -17.70 6.51
CA ASP A 32 2.13 -18.42 5.50
C ASP A 32 2.26 -17.63 4.18
N ARG A 33 1.26 -16.80 3.86
CA ARG A 33 1.30 -15.88 2.71
C ARG A 33 2.28 -14.74 2.91
N LEU A 34 2.53 -14.34 4.16
CA LEU A 34 3.44 -13.25 4.51
C LEU A 34 4.86 -13.73 4.79
N GLN A 35 5.08 -15.05 4.92
CA GLN A 35 6.38 -15.63 5.22
C GLN A 35 7.44 -15.20 4.19
N GLY A 36 8.62 -14.81 4.67
CA GLY A 36 9.72 -14.30 3.84
C GLY A 36 9.61 -12.80 3.51
N THR A 37 8.54 -12.14 3.96
CA THR A 37 8.39 -10.68 3.83
C THR A 37 8.59 -9.98 5.18
N SER A 38 8.73 -8.66 5.15
CA SER A 38 8.74 -7.81 6.36
C SER A 38 7.33 -7.39 6.80
N LEU A 39 6.29 -8.02 6.24
CA LEU A 39 4.89 -7.76 6.54
C LEU A 39 4.42 -8.59 7.73
N LYS A 40 3.49 -8.02 8.49
CA LYS A 40 2.84 -8.66 9.64
C LYS A 40 1.34 -8.44 9.51
N PRO A 41 0.49 -9.32 10.07
CA PRO A 41 -0.96 -9.13 10.07
C PRO A 41 -1.40 -7.74 10.55
N SER A 42 -0.72 -7.20 11.57
CA SER A 42 -0.99 -5.87 12.13
C SER A 42 -0.70 -4.70 11.18
N HIS A 43 0.04 -4.91 10.09
CA HIS A 43 0.30 -3.86 9.10
C HIS A 43 -0.91 -3.59 8.19
N PHE A 44 -1.91 -4.48 8.13
CA PHE A 44 -3.09 -4.30 7.25
C PHE A 44 -3.78 -2.94 7.47
N GLY A 45 -3.90 -2.49 8.73
CA GLY A 45 -4.49 -1.20 9.06
C GLY A 45 -3.77 0.01 8.48
N ARG A 46 -2.52 -0.17 8.03
CA ARG A 46 -1.65 0.86 7.43
C ARG A 46 -1.46 0.68 5.92
N CYS A 47 -2.16 -0.27 5.31
CA CYS A 47 -2.10 -0.52 3.88
C CYS A 47 -3.04 0.42 3.12
N ASP A 48 -2.46 1.14 2.16
CA ASP A 48 -3.19 1.92 1.17
C ASP A 48 -3.11 1.21 -0.18
N ILE A 49 -4.26 0.89 -0.80
CA ILE A 49 -4.28 0.34 -2.15
C ILE A 49 -3.98 1.45 -3.15
N VAL A 50 -2.95 1.24 -3.97
CA VAL A 50 -2.47 2.16 -5.01
C VAL A 50 -3.14 1.84 -6.33
N GLU A 51 -3.16 0.56 -6.70
CA GLU A 51 -3.66 0.10 -7.99
C GLU A 51 -4.30 -1.29 -7.85
N VAL A 52 -5.32 -1.53 -8.65
CA VAL A 52 -5.99 -2.82 -8.74
C VAL A 52 -6.08 -3.16 -10.22
N ASP A 53 -5.37 -4.22 -10.62
CA ASP A 53 -5.47 -4.79 -11.95
C ASP A 53 -6.60 -5.83 -11.95
N GLN A 54 -7.50 -5.72 -12.93
CA GLN A 54 -8.64 -6.61 -13.08
C GLN A 54 -8.80 -7.02 -14.54
N SER A 55 -9.28 -8.24 -14.74
CA SER A 55 -9.72 -8.72 -16.04
C SER A 55 -11.15 -9.19 -15.93
N GLU A 56 -12.01 -8.63 -16.78
CA GLU A 56 -13.46 -8.86 -16.77
C GLU A 56 -14.10 -8.58 -15.40
N SER A 57 -14.12 -9.57 -14.51
CA SER A 57 -14.70 -9.52 -13.17
C SER A 57 -13.76 -10.01 -12.06
N GLU A 58 -12.56 -10.48 -12.41
CA GLU A 58 -11.58 -11.04 -11.48
C GLU A 58 -10.44 -10.06 -11.24
N ILE A 59 -10.03 -9.91 -9.97
CA ILE A 59 -8.87 -9.10 -9.60
C ILE A 59 -7.64 -9.97 -9.82
N ARG A 60 -6.75 -9.53 -10.72
CA ARG A 60 -5.51 -10.25 -11.06
C ARG A 60 -4.34 -9.84 -10.19
N SER A 61 -4.27 -8.55 -9.84
CA SER A 61 -3.25 -8.09 -8.91
C SER A 61 -3.68 -6.86 -8.12
N ILE A 62 -3.09 -6.73 -6.93
CA ILE A 62 -3.29 -5.60 -6.05
C ILE A 62 -1.91 -5.00 -5.76
N ILE A 63 -1.75 -3.72 -6.07
CA ILE A 63 -0.59 -2.94 -5.62
C ILE A 63 -1.05 -2.13 -4.42
N PHE A 64 -0.38 -2.33 -3.30
CA PHE A 64 -0.62 -1.56 -2.08
C PHE A 64 0.70 -0.99 -1.56
N GLN A 65 0.58 -0.02 -0.66
CA GLN A 65 1.73 0.59 -0.02
C GLN A 65 1.55 0.61 1.50
N ILE A 66 2.67 0.56 2.21
CA ILE A 66 2.72 0.74 3.66
C ILE A 66 3.72 1.85 3.96
N LEU A 67 3.31 2.79 4.80
CA LEU A 67 4.19 3.81 5.35
C LEU A 67 5.22 3.15 6.29
N ARG A 68 6.49 3.32 5.94
CA ARG A 68 7.62 3.05 6.82
C ARG A 68 8.11 4.41 7.34
N HIS A 69 8.05 4.59 8.65
CA HIS A 69 8.85 5.63 9.26
C HIS A 69 10.32 5.19 9.18
N PRO A 70 11.21 6.03 8.65
CA PRO A 70 12.63 5.73 8.65
C PRO A 70 13.11 5.75 10.10
N ARG A 71 14.06 4.87 10.43
CA ARG A 71 14.87 5.08 11.64
C ARG A 71 15.68 6.36 11.46
N PRO A 72 15.92 7.15 12.53
CA PRO A 72 16.81 8.31 12.46
C PRO A 72 18.11 7.94 11.76
N HIS A 73 18.58 8.77 10.82
CA HIS A 73 19.91 8.57 10.27
C HIS A 73 20.93 8.83 11.39
N PRO A 74 21.91 7.94 11.63
CA PRO A 74 22.81 8.08 12.80
C PRO A 74 23.64 9.37 12.80
N PHE A 75 23.78 10.03 11.64
CA PHE A 75 24.63 11.21 11.46
C PHE A 75 23.86 12.46 10.98
N SER A 76 22.53 12.39 10.80
CA SER A 76 21.72 13.56 10.45
C SER A 76 20.31 13.46 11.04
N ARG A 77 19.75 14.59 11.48
CA ARG A 77 18.36 14.69 11.99
C ARG A 77 17.32 14.66 10.87
N GLN A 78 17.66 14.19 9.67
CA GLN A 78 16.73 14.13 8.53
C GLN A 78 15.94 12.83 8.55
N TYR A 79 14.64 12.92 8.26
CA TYR A 79 13.75 11.78 8.18
C TYR A 79 13.02 11.81 6.83
N HIS A 80 13.12 10.70 6.10
CA HIS A 80 12.37 10.49 4.87
C HIS A 80 11.16 9.59 5.09
N LEU A 81 9.95 10.12 4.92
CA LEU A 81 8.77 9.27 4.87
C LEU A 81 8.82 8.42 3.61
N VAL A 82 8.92 7.09 3.77
CA VAL A 82 8.98 6.16 2.64
C VAL A 82 7.74 5.28 2.66
N ALA A 83 7.01 5.26 1.55
CA ALA A 83 5.98 4.27 1.30
C ALA A 83 6.61 3.09 0.56
N GLU A 84 6.66 1.91 1.18
CA GLU A 84 7.05 0.68 0.48
C GLU A 84 5.87 0.16 -0.33
N ARG A 85 6.10 -0.14 -1.61
CA ARG A 85 5.08 -0.69 -2.50
C ARG A 85 5.24 -2.20 -2.64
N TRP A 86 4.11 -2.87 -2.61
CA TRP A 86 3.98 -4.31 -2.66
C TRP A 86 2.96 -4.67 -3.73
N LYS A 87 3.27 -5.69 -4.52
CA LYS A 87 2.35 -6.29 -5.48
C LYS A 87 1.98 -7.68 -4.99
N ILE A 88 0.71 -8.02 -5.09
CA ILE A 88 0.24 -9.39 -4.95
C ILE A 88 -0.40 -9.77 -6.27
N SER A 89 0.08 -10.86 -6.88
CA SER A 89 -0.61 -11.53 -7.99
C SER A 89 -1.61 -12.54 -7.40
N LEU A 90 -2.85 -12.55 -7.84
CA LEU A 90 -3.89 -13.45 -7.34
C LEU A 90 -4.07 -14.66 -8.26
N PRO A 91 -4.65 -15.77 -7.78
CA PRO A 91 -5.21 -15.98 -6.43
C PRO A 91 -4.18 -16.29 -5.33
N GLU A 92 -3.06 -16.94 -5.66
CA GLU A 92 -2.15 -17.51 -4.66
C GLU A 92 -0.82 -16.76 -4.46
N GLY A 93 -0.60 -15.62 -5.08
CA GLY A 93 0.67 -14.92 -4.95
C GLY A 93 0.96 -14.47 -3.53
N LYS A 94 2.25 -14.42 -3.22
CA LYS A 94 2.76 -13.78 -2.01
C LYS A 94 3.01 -12.29 -2.29
N PRO A 95 3.01 -11.43 -1.27
CA PRO A 95 3.39 -10.04 -1.45
C PRO A 95 4.85 -9.94 -1.88
N GLU A 96 5.08 -9.33 -3.04
CA GLU A 96 6.41 -9.04 -3.57
C GLU A 96 6.66 -7.55 -3.53
N ARG A 97 7.85 -7.15 -3.07
CA ARG A 97 8.23 -5.74 -3.05
C ARG A 97 8.46 -5.26 -4.49
N CYS A 98 7.64 -4.33 -4.95
CA CYS A 98 7.71 -3.79 -6.31
C CYS A 98 8.24 -2.35 -6.37
N GLY A 99 8.59 -1.76 -5.21
CA GLY A 99 9.28 -0.48 -5.17
C GLY A 99 9.12 0.26 -3.85
N SER A 100 9.48 1.54 -3.87
CA SER A 100 9.24 2.46 -2.76
C SER A 100 9.17 3.89 -3.25
N VAL A 101 8.43 4.73 -2.55
CA VAL A 101 8.27 6.14 -2.86
C VAL A 101 8.71 6.98 -1.67
N ASN A 102 9.66 7.88 -1.88
CA ASN A 102 10.05 8.87 -0.88
C ASN A 102 9.06 10.04 -0.91
N LEU A 103 8.13 10.03 0.05
CA LEU A 103 7.07 11.02 0.18
C LEU A 103 7.60 12.39 0.61
N SER A 104 8.70 12.44 1.37
CA SER A 104 9.35 13.71 1.73
C SER A 104 9.88 14.43 0.49
N ARG A 105 10.57 13.71 -0.40
CA ARG A 105 11.07 14.27 -1.67
C ARG A 105 9.94 14.71 -2.59
N LEU A 106 8.84 13.95 -2.68
CA LEU A 106 7.66 14.35 -3.47
C LEU A 106 6.99 15.63 -2.96
N ARG A 107 7.08 15.93 -1.66
CA ARG A 107 6.57 17.16 -1.05
C ARG A 107 7.56 18.33 -1.10
N GLY A 108 8.77 18.12 -1.64
CA GLY A 108 9.82 19.13 -1.73
C GLY A 108 10.41 19.55 -0.38
N ARG A 109 10.23 18.75 0.69
CA ARG A 109 10.75 19.03 2.03
C ARG A 109 11.16 17.73 2.72
N ASP A 110 12.32 17.73 3.34
CA ASP A 110 12.69 16.67 4.29
C ASP A 110 11.70 16.67 5.47
N GLY A 111 11.34 15.49 5.98
CA GLY A 111 10.46 15.40 7.14
C GLY A 111 11.22 15.76 8.42
N GLU A 112 10.56 16.43 9.35
CA GLU A 112 11.08 16.59 10.70
C GLU A 112 11.10 15.24 11.43
N PRO A 113 12.08 15.01 12.33
CA PRO A 113 12.07 13.89 13.26
C PRO A 113 10.69 13.74 13.89
N PRO A 114 10.11 12.51 13.96
CA PRO A 114 9.12 12.28 14.99
C PRO A 114 9.80 12.62 16.32
N GLY A 115 9.24 13.61 17.03
CA GLY A 115 9.75 14.08 18.31
C GLY A 115 10.11 12.89 19.19
N SER A 116 11.29 12.99 19.79
CA SER A 116 11.88 12.05 20.73
C SER A 116 10.78 11.40 21.56
N PHE A 117 10.59 10.08 21.41
CA PHE A 117 9.84 9.34 22.41
C PHE A 117 10.60 9.54 23.74
N PRO A 118 9.94 10.01 24.82
CA PRO A 118 10.53 10.00 26.15
C PRO A 118 10.88 8.57 26.58
#